data_AF-A0A164TW89-F1
#
_entry.id   AF-A0A164TW89-F1
#
_cell.length_a   1.000
_cell.length_b   1.000
_cell.length_c   1.000
_cell.angle_alpha   90.00
_cell.angle_beta   90.00
_cell.angle_gamma   90.00
#
_symmetry.space_group_name_H-M   'P 1'
#
loop_
_entity.id
_entity.type
_entity.pdbx_description
1 polymer ?
#
loop_
_entity_poly.entity_id
_entity_poly.type
_entity_poly.pdbx_seq_one_letter_code
_entity_poly.pdbx_strand_id
1 'polypeptide(L)'
;MPTAKANWAIGIAVQCVTWFLSSLVTVFLLPFLVVFWPWSVVTDYTGTVKKKKRTSSKGWLASRGLGKSHFVQLKDVSIHYIESGSSSRPLMLCLHGFPEFWYSWRHQLKEFASTHRVVAVDMRGYGDSDKPNGRDAYKMNRLVDE
;
A
#
# COMPACT_ATOMS: atom_id res chain seq x y z
N MET A 1 7.07 -61.49 -47.62
CA MET A 1 6.14 -60.34 -47.54
C MET A 1 5.28 -60.28 -46.24
N PRO A 2 5.82 -60.47 -45.01
CA PRO A 2 5.06 -60.24 -43.76
C PRO A 2 5.33 -58.89 -43.06
N THR A 3 6.37 -58.15 -43.46
CA THR A 3 6.89 -56.99 -42.73
C THR A 3 6.07 -55.70 -42.90
N ALA A 4 5.39 -55.53 -44.03
CA ALA A 4 4.61 -54.31 -44.31
C ALA A 4 3.37 -54.16 -43.41
N LYS A 5 2.68 -55.27 -43.10
CA LYS A 5 1.49 -55.25 -42.23
C LYS A 5 1.86 -54.99 -40.75
N ALA A 6 2.99 -55.54 -40.31
CA ALA A 6 3.51 -55.32 -38.95
C ALA A 6 3.91 -53.85 -38.74
N ASN A 7 4.61 -53.24 -39.71
CA ASN A 7 5.01 -51.83 -39.63
C ASN A 7 3.82 -50.88 -39.61
N TRP A 8 2.75 -51.20 -40.35
CA TRP A 8 1.50 -50.43 -40.36
C TRP A 8 0.76 -50.50 -39.02
N ALA A 9 0.67 -51.68 -38.42
CA ALA A 9 0.04 -51.87 -37.10
C ALA A 9 0.82 -51.14 -35.99
N ILE A 10 2.16 -51.16 -36.03
CA ILE A 10 3.01 -50.43 -35.09
C ILE A 10 2.80 -48.91 -35.25
N GLY A 11 2.71 -48.41 -36.48
CA GLY A 11 2.44 -46.99 -36.74
C GLY A 11 1.11 -46.51 -36.14
N ILE A 12 0.05 -47.31 -36.27
CA ILE A 12 -1.25 -47.00 -35.66
C ILE A 12 -1.18 -47.03 -34.14
N ALA A 13 -0.53 -48.04 -33.55
CA ALA A 13 -0.39 -48.12 -32.09
C ALA A 13 0.36 -46.90 -31.53
N VAL A 14 1.44 -46.46 -32.18
CA VAL A 14 2.18 -45.25 -31.79
C VAL A 14 1.31 -43.99 -31.94
N GLN A 15 0.51 -43.89 -33.00
CA GLN A 15 -0.41 -42.77 -33.19
C GLN A 15 -1.51 -42.74 -32.13
N CYS A 16 -2.08 -43.90 -31.77
CA CYS A 16 -3.09 -43.99 -30.71
C CYS A 16 -2.51 -43.59 -29.34
N VAL A 17 -1.29 -44.04 -29.01
CA VAL A 17 -0.62 -43.69 -27.75
C VAL A 17 -0.29 -42.20 -27.70
N THR A 18 0.22 -41.62 -28.79
CA THR A 18 0.53 -40.18 -28.84
C THR A 18 -0.72 -39.31 -28.74
N TRP A 19 -1.83 -39.72 -29.37
CA TRP A 19 -3.11 -39.00 -29.28
C TRP A 19 -3.75 -39.13 -27.91
N PHE A 20 -3.67 -40.31 -27.29
CA PHE A 20 -4.16 -40.54 -25.94
C PHE A 20 -3.39 -39.72 -24.90
N LEU A 21 -2.06 -39.71 -24.98
CA LEU A 21 -1.21 -38.92 -24.08
C LEU A 21 -1.39 -37.41 -24.28
N SER A 22 -1.54 -36.94 -25.54
CA SER A 22 -1.82 -35.53 -25.86
C SER A 22 -3.19 -35.09 -25.33
N SER A 23 -4.21 -35.96 -25.44
CA SER A 23 -5.54 -35.72 -24.89
C SER A 23 -5.54 -35.67 -23.36
N LEU A 24 -4.73 -36.49 -22.70
CA LEU A 24 -4.60 -36.46 -21.24
C LEU A 24 -3.93 -35.15 -20.77
N VAL A 25 -2.87 -34.71 -21.47
CA VAL A 25 -2.19 -33.45 -21.18
C VAL A 25 -3.12 -32.24 -21.36
N THR A 26 -3.90 -32.21 -22.44
CA THR A 26 -4.82 -31.08 -22.70
C THR A 26 -6.01 -31.05 -21.75
N VAL A 27 -6.60 -32.20 -21.40
CA VAL A 27 -7.78 -32.25 -20.51
C VAL A 27 -7.40 -31.97 -19.05
N PHE A 28 -6.18 -32.31 -18.61
CA PHE A 28 -5.81 -32.17 -17.20
C PHE A 28 -4.88 -30.99 -16.90
N LEU A 29 -3.96 -30.59 -17.80
CA LEU A 29 -3.01 -29.50 -17.51
C LEU A 29 -3.52 -28.12 -17.95
N LEU A 30 -4.29 -28.01 -19.03
CA LEU A 30 -4.82 -26.71 -19.48
C LEU A 30 -5.83 -26.10 -18.50
N PRO A 31 -6.81 -26.84 -17.92
CA PRO A 31 -7.71 -26.25 -16.94
C PRO A 31 -6.97 -25.83 -15.67
N PHE A 32 -5.93 -26.57 -15.27
CA PHE A 32 -5.10 -26.20 -14.12
C PHE A 32 -4.34 -24.89 -14.37
N LEU A 33 -3.75 -24.70 -15.56
CA LEU A 33 -3.06 -23.46 -15.91
C LEU A 33 -3.99 -22.29 -16.22
N VAL A 34 -5.21 -22.53 -16.70
CA VAL A 34 -6.16 -21.46 -17.05
C VAL A 34 -7.05 -21.05 -15.87
N VAL A 35 -7.36 -21.97 -14.95
CA VAL A 35 -8.22 -21.69 -13.80
C VAL A 35 -7.42 -21.44 -12.54
N PHE A 36 -6.39 -22.26 -12.27
CA PHE A 36 -5.70 -22.24 -10.98
C PHE A 36 -4.58 -21.19 -10.93
N TRP A 37 -3.85 -20.98 -12.04
CA TRP A 37 -2.78 -19.97 -12.11
C TRP A 37 -3.29 -18.53 -12.07
N PRO A 38 -4.40 -18.15 -12.76
CA PRO A 38 -4.95 -16.80 -12.59
C PRO A 38 -5.60 -16.62 -11.22
N TRP A 39 -6.15 -17.69 -10.62
CA TRP A 39 -6.73 -17.63 -9.28
C TRP A 39 -5.67 -17.29 -8.21
N SER A 40 -4.48 -17.89 -8.26
CA SER A 40 -3.40 -17.54 -7.33
C SER A 40 -2.95 -16.07 -7.50
N VAL A 41 -2.89 -15.57 -8.74
CA VAL A 41 -2.57 -14.16 -9.03
C VAL A 41 -3.65 -13.20 -8.50
N VAL A 42 -4.92 -13.58 -8.57
CA VAL A 42 -6.04 -12.79 -8.04
C VAL A 42 -6.10 -12.83 -6.51
N THR A 43 -5.79 -13.96 -5.88
CA THR A 43 -5.82 -14.10 -4.41
C THR A 43 -4.60 -13.51 -3.71
N ASP A 44 -3.42 -13.50 -4.35
CA ASP A 44 -2.20 -12.94 -3.74
C ASP A 44 -2.12 -11.41 -3.78
N TYR A 45 -3.11 -10.75 -4.41
CA TYR A 45 -3.21 -9.29 -4.47
C TYR A 45 -3.46 -8.64 -3.11
N THR A 46 -4.08 -9.36 -2.17
CA THR A 46 -4.42 -8.81 -0.85
C THR A 46 -3.25 -8.82 0.14
N GLY A 47 -2.17 -9.56 -0.15
CA GLY A 47 -1.02 -9.73 0.76
C GLY A 47 0.18 -8.82 0.48
N THR A 48 0.23 -8.15 -0.67
CA THR A 48 1.47 -7.51 -1.18
C THR A 48 1.59 -6.02 -0.88
N VAL A 49 0.59 -5.37 -0.27
CA VAL A 49 0.74 -4.01 0.26
C VAL A 49 1.50 -4.05 1.59
N LYS A 50 2.77 -4.46 1.55
CA LYS A 50 3.71 -4.18 2.64
C LYS A 50 3.85 -2.66 2.71
N LYS A 51 3.25 -2.02 3.72
CA LYS A 51 3.49 -0.61 4.03
C LYS A 51 5.00 -0.41 4.18
N LYS A 52 5.65 0.17 3.16
CA LYS A 52 7.05 0.59 3.27
C LYS A 52 7.12 1.60 4.40
N LYS A 53 7.80 1.24 5.50
CA LYS A 53 8.06 2.15 6.61
C LYS A 53 8.92 3.29 6.05
N ARG A 54 8.29 4.40 5.65
CA ARG A 54 8.99 5.58 5.13
C ARG A 54 9.78 6.17 6.28
N THR A 55 11.09 5.93 6.28
CA THR A 55 12.01 6.62 7.17
C THR A 55 12.09 8.07 6.70
N SER A 56 11.49 8.97 7.49
CA SER A 56 11.48 10.42 7.28
C SER A 56 12.88 10.92 6.90
N SER A 57 13.02 11.51 5.71
CA SER A 57 14.21 12.27 5.32
C SER A 57 14.20 13.61 6.06
N LYS A 58 14.56 13.59 7.34
CA LYS A 58 14.42 14.72 8.28
C LYS A 58 15.25 15.98 7.94
N GLY A 59 16.27 15.86 7.08
CA GLY A 59 17.25 16.94 6.84
C GLY A 59 16.69 18.18 6.13
N TRP A 60 15.73 18.02 5.21
CA TRP A 60 15.22 19.14 4.42
C TRP A 60 14.26 20.04 5.19
N LEU A 61 13.57 19.50 6.22
CA LEU A 61 12.68 20.29 7.09
C LEU A 61 13.48 21.30 7.90
N ALA A 62 14.59 20.84 8.48
CA ALA A 62 15.52 21.67 9.24
C ALA A 62 16.20 22.72 8.33
N SER A 63 16.68 22.32 7.14
CA SER A 63 17.35 23.26 6.23
C SER A 63 16.41 24.36 5.71
N ARG A 64 15.10 24.10 5.63
CA ARG A 64 14.09 25.10 5.26
C ARG A 64 13.51 25.86 6.44
N GLY A 65 13.91 25.57 7.68
CA GLY A 65 13.37 26.20 8.89
C GLY A 65 11.89 25.90 9.12
N LEU A 66 11.41 24.72 8.69
CA LEU A 66 9.99 24.34 8.80
C LEU A 66 9.63 23.62 10.09
N GLY A 67 10.64 23.25 10.89
CA GLY A 67 10.46 22.55 12.16
C GLY A 67 10.94 21.09 12.11
N LYS A 68 10.41 20.27 13.01
CA LYS A 68 10.77 18.87 13.20
C LYS A 68 9.55 17.99 12.98
N SER A 69 9.77 16.82 12.36
CA SER A 69 8.73 15.81 12.15
C SER A 69 8.61 14.90 13.37
N HIS A 70 7.37 14.70 13.81
CA HIS A 70 6.99 13.91 14.97
C HIS A 70 5.78 13.03 14.65
N PHE A 71 5.60 12.00 15.47
CA PHE A 71 4.42 11.15 15.45
C PHE A 71 3.83 11.07 16.85
N VAL A 72 2.51 11.07 16.95
CA VAL A 72 1.79 10.73 18.18
C VAL A 72 0.97 9.48 17.93
N GLN A 73 1.10 8.50 18.83
CA GLN A 73 0.32 7.28 18.77
C GLN A 73 -0.99 7.48 19.53
N LEU A 74 -2.11 7.42 18.80
CA LEU A 74 -3.45 7.36 19.38
C LEU A 74 -3.92 5.90 19.49
N LYS A 75 -5.16 5.68 19.93
CA LYS A 75 -5.72 4.35 20.20
C LYS A 75 -5.63 3.40 18.99
N ASP A 76 -5.99 3.90 17.81
CA ASP A 76 -6.10 3.10 16.57
C ASP A 76 -5.26 3.64 15.40
N VAL A 77 -4.60 4.79 15.57
CA VAL A 77 -3.93 5.51 14.48
C VAL A 77 -2.64 6.17 14.96
N SER A 78 -1.59 6.14 14.13
CA SER A 78 -0.40 6.98 14.30
C SER A 78 -0.57 8.28 13.51
N ILE A 79 -0.56 9.43 14.20
CA ILE A 79 -0.75 10.75 13.58
C ILE A 79 0.61 11.45 13.44
N HIS A 80 0.95 11.84 12.22
CA HIS A 80 2.12 12.63 11.90
C HIS A 80 1.83 14.13 12.07
N TYR A 81 2.82 14.87 12.58
CA TYR A 81 2.77 16.32 12.62
C TYR A 81 4.17 16.94 12.52
N ILE A 82 4.21 18.20 12.09
CA ILE A 82 5.40 19.05 12.13
C ILE A 82 5.27 20.04 13.28
N GLU A 83 6.30 20.12 14.12
CA GLU A 83 6.40 21.08 15.22
C GLU A 83 7.49 22.12 14.93
N SER A 84 7.14 23.40 15.09
CA SER A 84 8.05 24.54 14.98
C SER A 84 7.87 25.48 16.17
N GLY A 85 8.96 26.04 16.68
CA GLY A 85 8.96 26.88 17.89
C GLY A 85 9.26 26.13 19.18
N SER A 86 9.26 26.86 20.31
CA SER A 86 9.57 26.31 21.64
C SER A 86 8.36 25.66 22.27
N SER A 87 8.52 24.51 22.93
CA SER A 87 7.46 23.81 23.65
C SER A 87 6.89 24.59 24.84
N SER A 88 7.61 25.60 25.33
CA SER A 88 7.18 26.48 26.42
C SER A 88 6.21 27.60 25.99
N ARG A 89 6.00 27.79 24.69
CA ARG A 89 5.12 28.84 24.14
C ARG A 89 3.69 28.34 23.96
N PRO A 90 2.69 29.25 23.85
CA PRO A 90 1.31 28.87 23.57
C PRO A 90 1.19 28.02 22.30
N LEU A 91 0.33 27.00 22.36
CA LEU A 91 0.10 26.09 21.24
C LEU A 91 -0.75 26.76 20.15
N MET A 92 -0.29 26.68 18.90
CA MET A 92 -1.07 26.97 17.71
C MET A 92 -1.20 25.68 16.90
N LEU A 93 -2.41 25.11 16.87
CA LEU A 93 -2.70 23.86 16.17
C LEU A 93 -3.30 24.16 14.79
N CYS A 94 -2.67 23.64 13.73
CA CYS A 94 -3.10 23.83 12.35
C CYS A 94 -3.62 22.51 11.78
N LEU A 95 -4.92 22.49 11.44
CA LEU A 95 -5.61 21.36 10.82
C LEU A 95 -5.91 21.69 9.35
N HIS A 96 -5.50 20.83 8.43
CA HIS A 96 -5.72 21.05 7.00
C HIS A 96 -7.09 20.49 6.54
N GLY A 97 -7.53 20.91 5.34
CA GLY A 97 -8.72 20.37 4.67
C GLY A 97 -8.39 19.38 3.54
N PHE A 98 -9.33 19.19 2.61
CA PHE A 98 -9.14 18.37 1.41
C PHE A 98 -8.81 19.25 0.19
N PRO A 99 -7.88 18.86 -0.72
CA PRO A 99 -6.94 17.74 -0.66
C PRO A 99 -5.54 18.22 -0.21
N GLU A 100 -5.41 18.55 1.07
CA GLU A 100 -4.19 19.16 1.62
C GLU A 100 -3.49 18.26 2.64
N PHE A 101 -2.37 18.75 3.20
CA PHE A 101 -1.61 18.11 4.29
C PHE A 101 -0.82 19.19 5.06
N TRP A 102 -0.01 18.82 6.06
CA TRP A 102 0.71 19.78 6.92
C TRP A 102 1.43 20.91 6.16
N TYR A 103 1.91 20.64 4.94
CA TYR A 103 2.69 21.58 4.13
C TYR A 103 1.92 22.82 3.67
N SER A 104 0.58 22.79 3.70
CA SER A 104 -0.24 24.00 3.49
C SER A 104 0.11 25.09 4.49
N TRP A 105 0.53 24.70 5.70
CA TRP A 105 0.89 25.60 6.80
C TRP A 105 2.37 25.99 6.85
N ARG A 106 3.17 25.69 5.82
CA ARG A 106 4.62 25.94 5.80
C ARG A 106 5.03 27.39 6.06
N HIS A 107 4.15 28.34 5.73
CA HIS A 107 4.40 29.77 5.96
C HIS A 107 4.08 30.15 7.40
N GLN A 108 2.95 29.68 7.94
CA GLN A 108 2.54 29.88 9.33
C GLN A 108 3.51 29.21 10.31
N LEU A 109 4.01 28.01 9.98
CA LEU A 109 5.05 27.31 10.73
C LEU A 109 6.34 28.14 10.90
N LYS A 110 6.66 29.00 9.92
CA LYS A 110 7.83 29.89 10.00
C LYS A 110 7.50 31.16 10.75
N GLU A 111 6.42 31.81 10.35
CA GLU A 111 6.04 33.13 10.86
C GLU A 111 5.79 33.11 12.38
N PHE A 112 5.07 32.09 12.86
CA PHE A 112 4.66 32.03 14.25
C PHE A 112 5.60 31.23 15.17
N ALA A 113 6.69 30.64 14.67
CA ALA A 113 7.62 29.83 15.49
C ALA A 113 8.29 30.61 16.64
N SER A 114 8.46 31.92 16.46
CA SER A 114 9.09 32.80 17.46
C SER A 114 8.15 33.17 18.61
N THR A 115 6.84 33.07 18.40
CA THR A 115 5.80 33.51 19.35
C THR A 115 4.96 32.34 19.89
N HIS A 116 4.80 31.28 19.11
CA HIS A 116 3.99 30.11 19.40
C HIS A 116 4.78 28.81 19.24
N ARG A 117 4.26 27.75 19.85
CA ARG A 117 4.54 26.37 19.48
C ARG A 117 3.56 26.01 18.36
N VAL A 118 4.01 26.05 17.11
CA VAL A 118 3.15 25.79 15.95
C VAL A 118 3.21 24.31 15.61
N VAL A 119 2.06 23.65 15.58
CA VAL A 119 1.92 22.23 15.27
C VAL A 119 1.00 22.08 14.07
N ALA A 120 1.54 21.64 12.94
CA ALA A 120 0.78 21.34 11.73
C ALA A 120 0.60 19.83 11.60
N VAL A 121 -0.64 19.37 11.69
CA VAL A 121 -1.00 17.94 11.75
C VAL A 121 -1.36 17.42 10.37
N ASP A 122 -0.94 16.20 10.04
CA ASP A 122 -1.57 15.43 8.97
C ASP A 122 -2.79 14.69 9.55
N MET A 123 -4.00 15.04 9.11
CA MET A 123 -5.22 14.35 9.53
C MET A 123 -5.16 12.86 9.16
N ARG A 124 -5.91 12.00 9.87
CA ARG A 124 -5.98 10.57 9.52
C ARG A 124 -6.31 10.39 8.04
N GLY A 125 -5.62 9.47 7.38
CA GLY A 125 -5.73 9.26 5.93
C GLY A 125 -4.83 10.14 5.06
N TYR A 126 -4.25 11.22 5.59
CA TYR A 126 -3.42 12.16 4.85
C TYR A 126 -1.94 12.02 5.17
N GLY A 127 -1.10 12.63 4.32
CA GLY A 127 0.35 12.74 4.50
C GLY A 127 1.02 11.46 4.99
N ASP A 128 1.79 11.58 6.07
CA ASP A 128 2.47 10.45 6.71
C ASP A 128 1.66 9.81 7.86
N SER A 129 0.49 10.34 8.19
CA SER A 129 -0.45 9.73 9.15
C SER A 129 -0.99 8.40 8.65
N ASP A 130 -1.38 7.54 9.58
CA ASP A 130 -1.98 6.25 9.26
C ASP A 130 -3.28 6.39 8.46
N LYS A 131 -3.54 5.37 7.65
CA LYS A 131 -4.69 5.28 6.73
C LYS A 131 -5.54 4.07 7.13
N PRO A 132 -6.39 4.20 8.17
CA PRO A 132 -7.22 3.11 8.65
C PRO A 132 -8.24 2.70 7.58
N ASN A 133 -8.55 1.40 7.53
CA ASN A 133 -9.46 0.85 6.52
C ASN A 133 -10.92 1.12 6.86
N GLY A 134 -11.75 1.26 5.82
CA GLY A 134 -13.19 1.37 5.93
C GLY A 134 -13.69 2.80 6.21
N ARG A 135 -14.90 3.10 5.74
CA ARG A 135 -15.51 4.44 5.87
C ARG A 135 -15.78 4.83 7.33
N ASP A 136 -16.05 3.86 8.19
CA ASP A 136 -16.32 4.10 9.61
C ASP A 136 -15.14 4.72 10.36
N ALA A 137 -13.91 4.52 9.88
CA ALA A 137 -12.72 5.11 10.45
C ALA A 137 -12.61 6.63 10.25
N TYR A 138 -13.46 7.22 9.39
CA TYR A 138 -13.44 8.64 9.02
C TYR A 138 -14.73 9.37 9.40
N LYS A 139 -15.57 8.76 10.22
CA LYS A 139 -16.78 9.41 10.76
C LYS A 139 -16.38 10.58 11.67
N MET A 140 -17.24 11.59 11.76
CA MET A 140 -16.97 12.82 12.51
C MET A 140 -16.56 12.57 13.96
N ASN A 141 -17.21 11.61 14.64
CA ASN A 141 -16.84 11.23 16.01
C ASN A 141 -15.39 10.72 16.11
N ARG A 142 -14.90 10.01 15.09
CA ARG A 142 -13.50 9.57 15.05
C ARG A 142 -12.53 10.73 14.90
N LEU A 143 -12.92 11.81 14.22
CA LEU A 143 -12.05 12.98 14.00
C LEU A 143 -12.02 13.92 15.20
N VAL A 144 -13.12 13.99 15.97
CA VAL A 144 -13.22 14.83 17.17
C VAL A 144 -12.56 14.17 18.39
N ASP A 145 -12.55 12.84 18.45
CA ASP A 145 -11.91 12.07 19.53
C ASP A 145 -10.37 12.02 19.42
N GLU A 146 -9.78 12.62 18.38
CA GLU A 146 -8.33 12.75 18.16
C GLU A 146 -7.73 13.95 18.88
#